data_AF-A0A382YKA2-F1
#
_entry.id   AF-A0A382YKA2-F1
#
_cell.length_a   1.000
_cell.length_b   1.000
_cell.length_c   1.000
_cell.angle_alpha   90.00
_cell.angle_beta   90.00
_cell.angle_gamma   90.00
#
_symmetry.space_group_name_H-M   'P 1'
#
loop_
_entity.id
_entity.type
_entity.pdbx_description
1 polymer ?
#
loop_
_entity_poly.entity_id
_entity_poly.type
_entity_poly.pdbx_seq_one_letter_code
_entity_poly.pdbx_strand_id
1 'polypeptide(L)'
;KSKEGFEFDYGSHFLRDTGVSELDEILYGHMTSDKWLVLENLRGGNYFCSHLNEKSPFPDTRLLPEETYQKGMMQMLCLGENLKTHTNLEEYLEDTFGEIFTKEIYRTLANKFLGHDLCELVPGSIGLIALLSKIIGFTPEMTRELKKSPLLDKKFAFHSCEEGQSSQKNYYPVRGGVGLWIDEIEEKLSHLGVNILRNSMVEKINHTNGIIDSVILQNGESLGCDQLICTAPVYQIAKCGGLAPPFEQKSPARLITSLYHFI
;
A
#
# COMPACT_ATOMS: atom_id res chain seq x y z
N LYS A 1 18.09 8.34 13.15
CA LYS A 1 19.44 7.72 13.30
C LYS A 1 19.54 7.00 14.64
N SER A 2 20.03 5.77 14.65
CA SER A 2 20.38 5.08 15.90
C SER A 2 21.66 5.67 16.51
N LYS A 3 21.98 5.28 17.75
CA LYS A 3 23.25 5.65 18.40
C LYS A 3 24.48 5.12 17.65
N GLU A 4 24.33 4.07 16.86
CA GLU A 4 25.40 3.46 16.04
C GLU A 4 25.49 4.08 14.64
N GLY A 5 24.65 5.07 14.32
CA GLY A 5 24.67 5.76 13.03
C GLY A 5 23.78 5.14 11.95
N PHE A 6 23.01 4.10 12.26
CA PHE A 6 22.05 3.51 11.31
C PHE A 6 20.87 4.45 11.05
N GLU A 7 20.43 4.52 9.80
CA GLU A 7 19.27 5.27 9.35
C GLU A 7 18.11 4.30 9.08
N PHE A 8 16.90 4.68 9.45
CA PHE A 8 15.71 3.85 9.31
C PHE A 8 14.55 4.73 8.88
N ASP A 9 13.85 4.29 7.85
CA ASP A 9 12.54 4.83 7.49
C ASP A 9 11.45 4.20 8.37
N TYR A 10 10.32 4.88 8.50
CA TYR A 10 9.13 4.34 9.16
C TYR A 10 8.42 3.35 8.26
N GLY A 11 9.00 2.15 8.11
CA GLY A 11 8.54 1.16 7.16
C GLY A 11 9.11 1.39 5.76
N SER A 12 8.68 0.54 4.86
CA SER A 12 9.20 0.37 3.51
C SER A 12 8.76 1.45 2.54
N HIS A 13 9.62 2.42 2.23
CA HIS A 13 9.26 3.52 1.35
C HIS A 13 10.22 3.62 0.17
N PHE A 14 9.66 3.53 -1.04
CA PHE A 14 10.31 3.94 -2.28
C PHE A 14 9.38 4.92 -2.97
N LEU A 15 9.96 5.90 -3.62
CA LEU A 15 9.21 6.75 -4.53
C LEU A 15 9.09 6.02 -5.85
N ARG A 16 7.98 6.20 -6.56
CA ARG A 16 7.75 5.54 -7.84
C ARG A 16 7.10 6.52 -8.79
N ASP A 17 7.48 6.47 -10.07
CA ASP A 17 6.80 7.21 -11.11
C ASP A 17 5.28 6.96 -11.03
N THR A 18 4.50 8.03 -11.09
CA THR A 18 3.04 8.00 -11.09
C THR A 18 2.49 7.48 -12.42
N GLY A 19 3.28 7.61 -13.49
CA GLY A 19 2.85 7.34 -14.86
C GLY A 19 2.17 8.54 -15.53
N VAL A 20 2.14 9.69 -14.86
CA VAL A 20 1.63 10.97 -15.38
C VAL A 20 2.81 11.94 -15.44
N SER A 21 3.28 12.23 -16.66
CA SER A 21 4.54 12.97 -16.86
C SER A 21 4.56 14.35 -16.19
N GLU A 22 3.44 15.08 -16.19
CA GLU A 22 3.39 16.38 -15.51
C GLU A 22 3.56 16.24 -13.98
N LEU A 23 2.99 15.20 -13.39
CA LEU A 23 3.15 14.93 -11.95
C LEU A 23 4.55 14.45 -11.63
N ASP A 24 5.11 13.57 -12.46
CA ASP A 24 6.47 13.04 -12.27
C ASP A 24 7.51 14.17 -12.36
N GLU A 25 7.34 15.14 -13.26
CA GLU A 25 8.20 16.32 -13.32
C GLU A 25 8.07 17.18 -12.05
N ILE A 26 6.85 17.37 -11.54
CA ILE A 26 6.62 18.14 -10.31
C ILE A 26 7.26 17.44 -9.11
N LEU A 27 7.10 16.12 -8.98
CA LEU A 27 7.51 15.35 -7.80
C LEU A 27 8.98 14.93 -7.84
N TYR A 28 9.53 14.64 -9.02
CA TYR A 28 10.81 13.96 -9.19
C TYR A 28 11.78 14.66 -10.16
N GLY A 29 11.34 15.66 -10.94
CA GLY A 29 12.15 16.28 -12.01
C GLY A 29 13.46 16.95 -11.57
N HIS A 30 13.64 17.21 -10.27
CA HIS A 30 14.86 17.79 -9.69
C HIS A 30 15.82 16.75 -9.10
N MET A 31 15.47 15.46 -9.13
CA MET A 31 16.30 14.40 -8.58
C MET A 31 17.54 14.17 -9.42
N THR A 32 18.70 14.13 -8.77
CA THR A 32 20.00 13.93 -9.41
C THR A 32 20.65 12.62 -8.98
N SER A 33 21.42 11.99 -9.87
CA SER A 33 22.02 10.67 -9.65
C SER A 33 23.06 10.60 -8.53
N ASP A 34 23.60 11.74 -8.08
CA ASP A 34 24.52 11.81 -6.95
C ASP A 34 23.80 11.68 -5.59
N LYS A 35 22.51 12.04 -5.54
CA LYS A 35 21.67 11.96 -4.34
C LYS A 35 20.68 10.79 -4.37
N TRP A 36 20.27 10.37 -5.57
CA TRP A 36 19.18 9.43 -5.78
C TRP A 36 19.64 8.20 -6.56
N LEU A 37 19.34 7.03 -6.01
CA LEU A 37 19.38 5.75 -6.72
C LEU A 37 18.13 5.62 -7.56
N VAL A 38 18.31 5.22 -8.83
CA VAL A 38 17.22 4.75 -9.67
C VAL A 38 17.22 3.23 -9.61
N LEU A 39 16.18 2.69 -9.00
CA LEU A 39 15.94 1.26 -8.86
C LEU A 39 14.99 0.82 -9.97
N GLU A 40 15.32 -0.30 -10.61
CA GLU A 40 14.43 -0.94 -11.59
C GLU A 40 13.29 -1.68 -10.85
N ASN A 41 12.99 -2.92 -11.23
CA ASN A 41 12.04 -3.74 -10.50
C ASN A 41 12.55 -3.99 -9.07
N LEU A 42 11.71 -3.65 -8.11
CA LEU A 42 11.98 -3.95 -6.71
C LEU A 42 12.01 -5.48 -6.52
N ARG A 43 13.14 -5.96 -6.00
CA ARG A 43 13.28 -7.36 -5.62
C ARG A 43 12.45 -7.62 -4.38
N GLY A 44 11.47 -8.49 -4.51
CA GLY A 44 10.59 -8.90 -3.42
C GLY A 44 10.64 -10.41 -3.24
N GLY A 45 10.68 -10.84 -1.98
CA GLY A 45 10.62 -12.24 -1.61
C GLY A 45 9.57 -12.51 -0.55
N ASN A 46 9.26 -13.78 -0.32
CA ASN A 46 8.39 -14.20 0.77
C ASN A 46 8.86 -15.49 1.43
N TYR A 47 8.31 -15.75 2.62
CA TYR A 47 8.47 -17.01 3.31
C TYR A 47 7.10 -17.65 3.47
N PHE A 48 6.88 -18.79 2.82
CA PHE A 48 5.60 -19.48 2.76
C PHE A 48 5.82 -20.99 2.83
N CYS A 49 4.99 -21.70 3.60
CA CYS A 49 5.09 -23.15 3.80
C CYS A 49 6.52 -23.63 4.14
N SER A 50 7.23 -22.90 5.00
CA SER A 50 8.62 -23.17 5.39
C SER A 50 9.68 -23.07 4.28
N HIS A 51 9.36 -22.37 3.18
CA HIS A 51 10.28 -22.11 2.09
C HIS A 51 10.45 -20.60 1.89
N LEU A 52 11.69 -20.16 1.72
CA LEU A 52 12.03 -18.81 1.31
C LEU A 52 12.04 -18.74 -0.23
N ASN A 53 11.20 -17.90 -0.80
CA ASN A 53 11.27 -17.51 -2.21
C ASN A 53 11.84 -16.09 -2.31
N GLU A 54 13.06 -15.96 -2.81
CA GLU A 54 13.74 -14.67 -2.98
C GLU A 54 13.41 -13.98 -4.32
N LYS A 55 12.69 -14.67 -5.20
CA LYS A 55 12.43 -14.20 -6.57
C LYS A 55 11.10 -13.49 -6.72
N SER A 56 10.12 -13.81 -5.87
CA SER A 56 8.78 -13.23 -5.97
C SER A 56 8.16 -13.05 -4.58
N PRO A 57 7.44 -11.94 -4.35
CA PRO A 57 6.78 -11.69 -3.08
C PRO A 57 5.49 -12.51 -2.91
N PHE A 58 4.94 -13.09 -3.98
CA PHE A 58 3.62 -13.72 -3.95
C PHE A 58 3.65 -15.19 -3.48
N PRO A 59 2.65 -15.65 -2.71
CA PRO A 59 2.62 -17.02 -2.19
C PRO A 59 2.74 -18.07 -3.29
N ASP A 60 3.64 -19.05 -3.10
CA ASP A 60 3.79 -20.19 -4.00
C ASP A 60 2.89 -21.34 -3.59
N THR A 61 1.73 -21.43 -4.25
CA THR A 61 0.71 -22.45 -3.94
C THR A 61 1.16 -23.87 -4.23
N ARG A 62 2.21 -24.07 -5.04
CA ARG A 62 2.76 -25.40 -5.34
C ARG A 62 3.41 -26.06 -4.12
N LEU A 63 3.69 -25.27 -3.09
CA LEU A 63 4.23 -25.75 -1.81
C LEU A 63 3.14 -26.27 -0.86
N LEU A 64 1.85 -26.09 -1.21
CA LEU A 64 0.74 -26.68 -0.46
C LEU A 64 0.72 -28.21 -0.68
N PRO A 65 0.07 -28.98 0.22
CA PRO A 65 -0.19 -30.39 -0.01
C PRO A 65 -0.82 -30.62 -1.38
N GLU A 66 -0.39 -31.69 -2.07
CA GLU A 66 -0.75 -31.93 -3.48
C GLU A 66 -2.26 -31.88 -3.74
N GLU A 67 -3.04 -32.52 -2.88
CA GLU A 67 -4.51 -32.53 -2.97
C GLU A 67 -5.10 -31.12 -2.82
N THR A 68 -4.61 -30.34 -1.86
CA THR A 68 -5.03 -28.94 -1.63
C THR A 68 -4.69 -28.07 -2.84
N TYR A 69 -3.46 -28.20 -3.36
CA TYR A 69 -3.01 -27.47 -4.53
C TYR A 69 -3.87 -27.78 -5.76
N GLN A 70 -4.08 -29.06 -6.07
CA GLN A 70 -4.85 -29.49 -7.24
C GLN A 70 -6.31 -29.04 -7.17
N LYS A 71 -6.96 -29.23 -6.02
CA LYS A 71 -8.35 -28.79 -5.81
C LYS A 71 -8.47 -27.27 -5.85
N GLY A 72 -7.57 -26.54 -5.20
CA GLY A 72 -7.56 -25.08 -5.19
C GLY A 72 -7.34 -24.50 -6.58
N MET A 73 -6.41 -25.06 -7.35
CA MET A 73 -6.19 -24.66 -8.75
C MET A 73 -7.42 -24.91 -9.62
N MET A 74 -8.04 -26.10 -9.50
CA MET A 74 -9.24 -26.42 -10.25
C MET A 74 -10.37 -25.44 -9.92
N GLN A 75 -10.61 -25.19 -8.62
CA GLN A 75 -11.62 -24.23 -8.18
C GLN A 75 -11.36 -22.86 -8.79
N MET A 76 -10.15 -22.32 -8.64
CA MET A 76 -9.80 -21.00 -9.15
C MET A 76 -9.95 -20.87 -10.67
N LEU A 77 -9.55 -21.89 -11.44
CA LEU A 77 -9.65 -21.90 -12.90
C LEU A 77 -11.09 -22.00 -13.39
N CYS A 78 -11.97 -22.65 -12.63
CA CYS A 78 -13.41 -22.71 -12.94
C CYS A 78 -14.16 -21.41 -12.61
N LEU A 79 -13.54 -20.47 -11.87
CA LEU A 79 -14.14 -19.18 -11.57
C LEU A 79 -14.01 -18.21 -12.75
N GLY A 80 -15.16 -17.70 -13.21
CA GLY A 80 -15.25 -16.71 -14.28
C GLY A 80 -14.92 -15.28 -13.82
N GLU A 81 -15.38 -14.30 -14.59
CA GLU A 81 -15.28 -12.89 -14.21
C GLU A 81 -16.14 -12.58 -12.99
N ASN A 82 -15.62 -11.75 -12.11
CA ASN A 82 -16.31 -11.37 -10.90
C ASN A 82 -17.30 -10.22 -11.20
N LEU A 83 -18.57 -10.59 -11.43
CA LEU A 83 -19.64 -9.64 -11.76
C LEU A 83 -20.51 -9.27 -10.55
N LYS A 84 -20.23 -9.86 -9.38
CA LYS A 84 -21.02 -9.66 -8.17
C LYS A 84 -20.44 -8.52 -7.34
N THR A 85 -21.30 -7.86 -6.59
CA THR A 85 -20.92 -6.99 -5.47
C THR A 85 -20.73 -7.85 -4.23
N HIS A 86 -19.58 -7.74 -3.58
CA HIS A 86 -19.26 -8.45 -2.33
C HIS A 86 -19.48 -7.55 -1.13
N THR A 87 -19.91 -8.16 -0.03
CA THR A 87 -20.12 -7.47 1.25
C THR A 87 -18.79 -7.33 2.00
N ASN A 88 -17.91 -8.32 1.86
CA ASN A 88 -16.65 -8.43 2.60
C ASN A 88 -15.52 -9.05 1.75
N LEU A 89 -14.31 -9.06 2.31
CA LEU A 89 -13.11 -9.55 1.65
C LEU A 89 -13.11 -11.07 1.46
N GLU A 90 -13.77 -11.82 2.36
CA GLU A 90 -13.91 -13.28 2.24
C GLU A 90 -14.66 -13.65 0.96
N GLU A 91 -15.87 -13.12 0.78
CA GLU A 91 -16.69 -13.34 -0.42
C GLU A 91 -15.94 -12.96 -1.69
N TYR A 92 -15.23 -11.83 -1.68
CA TYR A 92 -14.42 -11.39 -2.82
C TYR A 92 -13.28 -12.38 -3.15
N LEU A 93 -12.58 -12.87 -2.13
CA LEU A 93 -11.47 -13.81 -2.30
C LEU A 93 -11.97 -15.18 -2.74
N GLU A 94 -13.09 -15.66 -2.23
CA GLU A 94 -13.71 -16.91 -2.66
C GLU A 94 -14.14 -16.86 -4.13
N ASP A 95 -14.77 -15.76 -4.56
CA ASP A 95 -15.13 -15.56 -5.98
C ASP A 95 -13.90 -15.33 -6.89
N THR A 96 -12.74 -14.97 -6.33
CA THR A 96 -11.53 -14.68 -7.11
C THR A 96 -10.58 -15.89 -7.18
N PHE A 97 -10.27 -16.49 -6.03
CA PHE A 97 -9.27 -17.53 -5.82
C PHE A 97 -9.85 -18.88 -5.39
N GLY A 98 -11.13 -18.93 -5.02
CA GLY A 98 -11.77 -20.13 -4.49
C GLY A 98 -11.59 -20.28 -2.99
N GLU A 99 -12.59 -20.90 -2.35
CA GLU A 99 -12.64 -21.20 -0.91
C GLU A 99 -11.35 -21.83 -0.37
N ILE A 100 -10.74 -22.76 -1.13
CA ILE A 100 -9.54 -23.46 -0.69
C ILE A 100 -8.38 -22.48 -0.49
N PHE A 101 -8.08 -21.64 -1.47
CA PHE A 101 -6.99 -20.67 -1.33
C PHE A 101 -7.35 -19.53 -0.38
N THR A 102 -8.61 -19.11 -0.33
CA THR A 102 -9.12 -18.16 0.69
C THR A 102 -8.80 -18.64 2.10
N LYS A 103 -9.10 -19.89 2.40
CA LYS A 103 -8.89 -20.47 3.72
C LYS A 103 -7.41 -20.73 4.03
N GLU A 104 -6.69 -21.38 3.12
CA GLU A 104 -5.34 -21.88 3.38
C GLU A 104 -4.25 -20.79 3.32
N ILE A 105 -4.53 -19.69 2.60
CA ILE A 105 -3.55 -18.62 2.36
C ILE A 105 -4.05 -17.33 2.98
N TYR A 106 -5.18 -16.83 2.47
CA TYR A 106 -5.54 -15.43 2.70
C TYR A 106 -6.06 -15.17 4.11
N ARG A 107 -6.75 -16.13 4.75
CA ARG A 107 -7.20 -15.97 6.14
C ARG A 107 -6.01 -15.78 7.09
N THR A 108 -4.98 -16.60 6.95
CA THR A 108 -3.77 -16.49 7.77
C THR A 108 -3.03 -15.18 7.51
N LEU A 109 -2.92 -14.75 6.25
CA LEU A 109 -2.25 -13.49 5.92
C LEU A 109 -3.04 -12.28 6.43
N ALA A 110 -4.36 -12.23 6.26
CA ALA A 110 -5.19 -11.15 6.78
C ALA A 110 -5.09 -11.04 8.30
N ASN A 111 -5.14 -12.16 9.03
CA ASN A 111 -4.95 -12.15 10.48
C ASN A 111 -3.55 -11.64 10.86
N LYS A 112 -2.50 -12.09 10.17
CA LYS A 112 -1.11 -11.66 10.43
C LYS A 112 -0.90 -10.17 10.19
N PHE A 113 -1.40 -9.63 9.08
CA PHE A 113 -1.12 -8.26 8.64
C PHE A 113 -2.13 -7.23 9.16
N LEU A 114 -3.40 -7.62 9.33
CA LEU A 114 -4.49 -6.72 9.70
C LEU A 114 -5.11 -7.05 11.05
N GLY A 115 -4.87 -8.25 11.62
CA GLY A 115 -5.40 -8.62 12.93
C GLY A 115 -6.90 -8.92 12.93
N HIS A 116 -7.50 -9.06 11.75
CA HIS A 116 -8.94 -9.24 11.54
C HIS A 116 -9.22 -10.49 10.71
N ASP A 117 -10.42 -11.05 10.87
CA ASP A 117 -10.92 -12.07 9.97
C ASP A 117 -11.34 -11.47 8.61
N LEU A 118 -11.38 -12.29 7.57
CA LEU A 118 -11.72 -11.84 6.22
C LEU A 118 -13.16 -11.30 6.13
N CYS A 119 -14.10 -11.86 6.89
CA CYS A 119 -15.48 -11.41 6.89
C CYS A 119 -15.68 -10.03 7.54
N GLU A 120 -14.69 -9.54 8.32
CA GLU A 120 -14.72 -8.23 8.97
C GLU A 120 -14.14 -7.10 8.08
N LEU A 121 -13.52 -7.46 6.95
CA LEU A 121 -12.81 -6.54 6.08
C LEU A 121 -13.65 -6.23 4.83
N VAL A 122 -13.63 -4.99 4.38
CA VAL A 122 -14.25 -4.61 3.09
C VAL A 122 -13.48 -5.22 1.91
N PRO A 123 -14.12 -5.50 0.76
CA PRO A 123 -13.46 -6.10 -0.40
C PRO A 123 -12.21 -5.34 -0.88
N GLY A 124 -12.24 -4.00 -0.82
CA GLY A 124 -11.13 -3.14 -1.24
C GLY A 124 -9.87 -3.27 -0.37
N SER A 125 -9.96 -3.87 0.82
CA SER A 125 -8.82 -4.07 1.72
C SER A 125 -7.73 -4.97 1.14
N ILE A 126 -8.03 -5.74 0.09
CA ILE A 126 -7.04 -6.54 -0.65
C ILE A 126 -5.86 -5.69 -1.13
N GLY A 127 -6.10 -4.42 -1.50
CA GLY A 127 -5.08 -3.51 -1.99
C GLY A 127 -4.14 -2.99 -0.91
N LEU A 128 -4.50 -3.11 0.37
CA LEU A 128 -3.64 -2.68 1.49
C LEU A 128 -2.42 -3.59 1.67
N ILE A 129 -2.50 -4.83 1.19
CA ILE A 129 -1.43 -5.81 1.29
C ILE A 129 -1.22 -6.39 -0.11
N ALA A 130 -0.21 -5.86 -0.81
CA ALA A 130 0.12 -6.29 -2.16
C ALA A 130 0.28 -7.83 -2.27
N LEU A 131 0.77 -8.49 -1.21
CA LEU A 131 0.93 -9.95 -1.14
C LEU A 131 -0.38 -10.74 -1.24
N LEU A 132 -1.54 -10.12 -0.95
CA LEU A 132 -2.84 -10.77 -1.03
C LEU A 132 -3.42 -10.76 -2.46
N SER A 133 -2.82 -10.02 -3.38
CA SER A 133 -3.47 -9.74 -4.67
C SER A 133 -3.28 -10.82 -5.74
N LYS A 134 -2.27 -11.69 -5.62
CA LYS A 134 -1.91 -12.71 -6.62
C LYS A 134 -1.22 -13.92 -5.99
N ILE A 135 -1.20 -15.02 -6.73
CA ILE A 135 -0.48 -16.26 -6.34
C ILE A 135 0.46 -16.75 -7.45
N ILE A 136 1.48 -17.50 -7.05
CA ILE A 136 2.30 -18.31 -7.96
C ILE A 136 1.68 -19.71 -8.05
N GLY A 137 1.58 -20.23 -9.27
CA GLY A 137 1.04 -21.55 -9.57
C GLY A 137 1.62 -22.11 -10.86
N PHE A 138 1.45 -23.40 -11.12
CA PHE A 138 1.93 -24.08 -12.34
C PHE A 138 3.43 -23.92 -12.62
N THR A 139 3.89 -24.29 -13.81
CA THR A 139 5.26 -23.95 -14.25
C THR A 139 5.31 -22.51 -14.76
N PRO A 140 6.48 -21.85 -14.79
CA PRO A 140 6.62 -20.51 -15.35
C PRO A 140 6.05 -20.39 -16.78
N GLU A 141 6.25 -21.41 -17.61
CA GLU A 141 5.77 -21.44 -18.99
C GLU A 141 4.23 -21.43 -19.05
N MET A 142 3.59 -22.30 -18.26
CA MET A 142 2.14 -22.35 -18.15
C MET A 142 1.57 -21.06 -17.57
N THR A 143 2.23 -20.47 -16.55
CA THR A 143 1.82 -19.18 -16.00
C THR A 143 1.85 -18.08 -17.06
N ARG A 144 2.90 -17.99 -17.89
CA ARG A 144 2.98 -17.00 -18.98
C ARG A 144 1.86 -17.18 -19.99
N GLU A 145 1.54 -18.42 -20.36
CA GLU A 145 0.44 -18.71 -21.27
C GLU A 145 -0.92 -18.33 -20.67
N LEU A 146 -1.17 -18.69 -19.41
CA LEU A 146 -2.42 -18.35 -18.71
C LEU A 146 -2.62 -16.85 -18.56
N LYS A 147 -1.55 -16.10 -18.25
CA LYS A 147 -1.57 -14.64 -18.10
C LYS A 147 -1.87 -13.88 -19.41
N LYS A 148 -1.93 -14.55 -20.56
CA LYS A 148 -2.48 -13.93 -21.79
C LYS A 148 -3.98 -13.64 -21.69
N SER A 149 -4.69 -14.32 -20.80
CA SER A 149 -6.07 -14.00 -20.44
C SER A 149 -6.12 -12.87 -19.41
N PRO A 150 -6.83 -11.75 -19.67
CA PRO A 150 -6.96 -10.66 -18.70
C PRO A 150 -7.54 -11.07 -17.35
N LEU A 151 -8.42 -12.08 -17.34
CA LEU A 151 -9.00 -12.64 -16.12
C LEU A 151 -7.93 -13.33 -15.26
N LEU A 152 -7.08 -14.15 -15.89
CA LEU A 152 -6.06 -14.93 -15.19
C LEU A 152 -4.82 -14.09 -14.88
N ASP A 153 -4.52 -13.06 -15.66
CA ASP A 153 -3.42 -12.13 -15.39
C ASP A 153 -3.56 -11.41 -14.04
N LYS A 154 -4.80 -11.13 -13.65
CA LYS A 154 -5.15 -10.54 -12.35
C LYS A 154 -4.94 -11.52 -11.20
N LYS A 155 -5.04 -12.83 -11.42
CA LYS A 155 -4.93 -13.88 -10.38
C LYS A 155 -3.51 -14.40 -10.21
N PHE A 156 -2.75 -14.55 -11.30
CA PHE A 156 -1.41 -15.11 -11.28
C PHE A 156 -0.30 -14.06 -11.21
N ALA A 157 0.65 -14.29 -10.30
CA ALA A 157 1.93 -13.62 -10.26
C ALA A 157 2.93 -14.30 -11.20
N PHE A 158 3.96 -13.57 -11.63
CA PHE A 158 5.14 -14.18 -12.22
C PHE A 158 5.98 -14.89 -11.14
N HIS A 159 6.77 -15.86 -11.58
CA HIS A 159 7.66 -16.64 -10.71
C HIS A 159 8.91 -15.85 -10.29
N SER A 160 9.21 -14.74 -10.99
CA SER A 160 10.33 -13.84 -10.71
C SER A 160 9.91 -12.39 -10.90
N CYS A 161 10.43 -11.50 -10.05
CA CYS A 161 10.34 -10.04 -10.19
C CYS A 161 11.10 -9.51 -11.42
N GLU A 162 11.94 -10.32 -12.05
CA GLU A 162 12.59 -10.00 -13.32
C GLU A 162 11.62 -10.09 -14.51
N GLU A 163 10.48 -10.76 -14.33
CA GLU A 163 9.45 -10.90 -15.36
C GLU A 163 8.33 -9.86 -15.17
N GLY A 164 7.87 -9.26 -16.27
CA GLY A 164 6.82 -8.24 -16.25
C GLY A 164 7.32 -6.85 -15.84
N GLN A 165 8.47 -6.44 -16.40
CA GLN A 165 9.09 -5.14 -16.14
C GLN A 165 8.12 -3.98 -16.30
N SER A 166 8.00 -3.16 -15.25
CA SER A 166 7.32 -1.88 -15.35
C SER A 166 8.27 -0.87 -16.00
N SER A 167 7.74 0.00 -16.85
CA SER A 167 8.49 1.16 -17.34
C SER A 167 8.66 2.26 -16.27
N GLN A 168 7.96 2.12 -15.13
CA GLN A 168 8.05 3.05 -14.01
C GLN A 168 9.32 2.78 -13.20
N LYS A 169 10.05 3.84 -12.91
CA LYS A 169 11.23 3.81 -12.07
C LYS A 169 10.86 3.92 -10.60
N ASN A 170 11.67 3.30 -9.76
CA ASN A 170 11.62 3.49 -8.32
C ASN A 170 12.83 4.32 -7.90
N TYR A 171 12.69 5.19 -6.91
CA TYR A 171 13.77 6.04 -6.43
C TYR A 171 13.97 5.85 -4.94
N TYR A 172 15.24 5.84 -4.53
CA TYR A 172 15.63 5.84 -3.13
C TYR A 172 16.87 6.70 -2.90
N PRO A 173 16.94 7.49 -1.81
CA PRO A 173 18.12 8.29 -1.51
C PRO A 173 19.37 7.44 -1.28
N VAL A 174 20.52 7.91 -1.80
CA VAL A 174 21.83 7.30 -1.54
C VAL A 174 22.18 7.36 -0.04
N ARG A 175 21.67 8.38 0.67
CA ARG A 175 21.81 8.58 2.13
C ARG A 175 20.60 9.31 2.69
N GLY A 176 20.29 9.10 3.97
CA GLY A 176 19.28 9.87 4.72
C GLY A 176 17.90 9.22 4.79
N GLY A 177 17.66 8.15 4.02
CA GLY A 177 16.34 7.55 3.87
C GLY A 177 15.37 8.45 3.11
N VAL A 178 14.11 8.02 2.95
CA VAL A 178 13.12 8.70 2.09
C VAL A 178 12.80 10.14 2.55
N GLY A 179 13.16 10.50 3.78
CA GLY A 179 13.01 11.87 4.32
C GLY A 179 13.67 12.96 3.46
N LEU A 180 14.74 12.62 2.72
CA LEU A 180 15.36 13.56 1.77
C LEU A 180 14.34 14.12 0.77
N TRP A 181 13.38 13.30 0.32
CA TRP A 181 12.34 13.74 -0.59
C TRP A 181 11.48 14.86 -0.01
N ILE A 182 11.14 14.75 1.27
CA ILE A 182 10.32 15.71 1.98
C ILE A 182 11.08 17.03 2.09
N ASP A 183 12.36 16.96 2.46
CA ASP A 183 13.23 18.14 2.55
C ASP A 183 13.33 18.87 1.20
N GLU A 184 13.55 18.13 0.10
CA GLU A 184 13.67 18.73 -1.24
C GLU A 184 12.34 19.31 -1.75
N ILE A 185 11.20 18.68 -1.46
CA ILE A 185 9.87 19.24 -1.76
C ILE A 185 9.60 20.49 -0.93
N GLU A 186 9.91 20.49 0.36
CA GLU A 186 9.70 21.66 1.22
C GLU A 186 10.54 22.85 0.78
N GLU A 187 11.79 22.61 0.37
CA GLU A 187 12.64 23.64 -0.22
C GLU A 187 12.03 24.19 -1.51
N LYS A 188 11.54 23.32 -2.41
CA LYS A 188 10.85 23.73 -3.64
C LYS A 188 9.61 24.56 -3.35
N LEU A 189 8.77 24.15 -2.41
CA LEU A 189 7.55 24.88 -2.01
C LEU A 189 7.90 26.25 -1.41
N SER A 190 8.94 26.31 -0.59
CA SER A 190 9.42 27.57 0.00
C SER A 190 9.87 28.57 -1.07
N HIS A 191 10.57 28.11 -2.11
CA HIS A 191 10.96 28.95 -3.26
C HIS A 191 9.77 29.43 -4.09
N LEU A 192 8.66 28.69 -4.08
CA LEU A 192 7.39 29.09 -4.69
C LEU A 192 6.58 30.06 -3.81
N GLY A 193 7.09 30.43 -2.64
CA GLY A 193 6.43 31.35 -1.70
C GLY A 193 5.36 30.70 -0.83
N VAL A 194 5.34 29.38 -0.72
CA VAL A 194 4.42 28.66 0.18
C VAL A 194 4.87 28.86 1.62
N ASN A 195 3.95 29.28 2.49
CA ASN A 195 4.21 29.40 3.92
C ASN A 195 4.01 28.05 4.63
N ILE A 196 5.08 27.48 5.18
CA ILE A 196 5.05 26.19 5.87
C ILE A 196 5.08 26.42 7.38
N LEU A 197 3.95 26.15 8.05
CA LEU A 197 3.82 26.26 9.50
C LEU A 197 4.17 24.93 10.17
N ARG A 198 5.26 24.90 10.92
CA ARG A 198 5.71 23.74 11.73
C ARG A 198 5.36 23.95 13.20
N ASN A 199 5.27 22.85 13.95
CA ASN A 199 4.85 22.85 15.36
C ASN A 199 3.46 23.49 15.56
N SER A 200 2.60 23.35 14.54
CA SER A 200 1.24 23.87 14.51
C SER A 200 0.26 22.70 14.49
N MET A 201 -0.81 22.83 15.26
CA MET A 201 -1.94 21.89 15.26
C MET A 201 -3.20 22.68 14.99
N VAL A 202 -4.05 22.17 14.10
CA VAL A 202 -5.42 22.67 13.93
C VAL A 202 -6.26 22.15 15.10
N GLU A 203 -6.79 23.05 15.92
CA GLU A 203 -7.68 22.69 17.03
C GLU A 203 -9.16 22.74 16.63
N LYS A 204 -9.51 23.66 15.73
CA LYS A 204 -10.90 23.86 15.32
C LYS A 204 -10.99 24.23 13.85
N ILE A 205 -12.01 23.69 13.18
CA ILE A 205 -12.43 24.10 11.84
C ILE A 205 -13.75 24.84 12.01
N ASN A 206 -13.78 26.12 11.64
CA ASN A 206 -15.01 26.89 11.63
C ASN A 206 -15.72 26.68 10.30
N HIS A 207 -17.01 26.36 10.37
CA HIS A 207 -17.85 26.20 9.20
C HIS A 207 -19.25 26.73 9.48
N THR A 208 -19.89 27.20 8.41
CA THR A 208 -21.25 27.71 8.42
C THR A 208 -22.03 27.05 7.29
N ASN A 209 -23.12 26.34 7.60
CA ASN A 209 -23.95 25.63 6.61
C ASN A 209 -23.14 24.66 5.71
N GLY A 210 -22.10 24.02 6.25
CA GLY A 210 -21.23 23.09 5.53
C GLY A 210 -20.13 23.73 4.70
N ILE A 211 -19.99 25.07 4.73
CA ILE A 211 -18.90 25.80 4.10
C ILE A 211 -17.83 26.09 5.15
N ILE A 212 -16.57 25.73 4.89
CA ILE A 212 -15.45 26.00 5.79
C ILE A 212 -14.98 27.43 5.55
N ASP A 213 -14.93 28.23 6.61
CA ASP A 213 -14.57 29.65 6.55
C ASP A 213 -13.13 29.90 7.06
N SER A 214 -12.69 29.12 8.05
CA SER A 214 -11.37 29.27 8.68
C SER A 214 -10.96 28.05 9.51
N VAL A 215 -9.66 27.99 9.82
CA VAL A 215 -9.09 27.06 10.80
C VAL A 215 -8.48 27.85 11.97
N ILE A 216 -8.65 27.34 13.18
CA ILE A 216 -8.03 27.87 14.40
C ILE A 216 -6.88 26.95 14.81
N LEU A 217 -5.71 27.51 14.99
CA LEU A 217 -4.51 26.82 15.44
C LEU A 217 -4.45 26.76 16.99
N GLN A 218 -3.62 25.85 17.51
CA GLN A 218 -3.42 25.67 18.97
C GLN A 218 -2.95 26.92 19.74
N ASN A 219 -2.38 27.90 19.04
CA ASN A 219 -1.96 29.19 19.62
C ASN A 219 -3.11 30.23 19.62
N GLY A 220 -4.31 29.87 19.15
CA GLY A 220 -5.46 30.76 19.00
C GLY A 220 -5.49 31.57 17.70
N GLU A 221 -4.48 31.43 16.83
CA GLU A 221 -4.44 32.10 15.53
C GLU A 221 -5.52 31.56 14.60
N SER A 222 -6.21 32.47 13.90
CA SER A 222 -7.29 32.14 12.97
C SER A 222 -6.83 32.40 11.53
N LEU A 223 -6.83 31.35 10.71
CA LEU A 223 -6.48 31.42 9.30
C LEU A 223 -7.76 31.28 8.46
N GLY A 224 -8.13 32.35 7.75
CA GLY A 224 -9.22 32.30 6.77
C GLY A 224 -8.81 31.49 5.55
N CYS A 225 -9.74 30.70 4.99
CA CYS A 225 -9.47 29.91 3.80
C CYS A 225 -10.70 29.79 2.89
N ASP A 226 -10.49 29.93 1.58
CA ASP A 226 -11.53 29.66 0.57
C ASP A 226 -11.65 28.16 0.25
N GLN A 227 -10.56 27.42 0.46
CA GLN A 227 -10.47 25.98 0.25
C GLN A 227 -9.60 25.33 1.33
N LEU A 228 -10.03 24.16 1.80
CA LEU A 228 -9.26 23.33 2.72
C LEU A 228 -8.96 21.98 2.07
N ILE A 229 -7.68 21.73 1.78
CA ILE A 229 -7.20 20.40 1.40
C ILE A 229 -6.63 19.76 2.66
N CYS A 230 -7.30 18.71 3.14
CA CYS A 230 -6.91 18.06 4.40
C CYS A 230 -6.44 16.64 4.17
N THR A 231 -5.19 16.37 4.56
CA THR A 231 -4.57 15.05 4.53
C THR A 231 -4.52 14.38 5.90
N ALA A 232 -5.11 15.01 6.93
CA ALA A 232 -5.18 14.45 8.27
C ALA A 232 -6.18 13.28 8.33
N PRO A 233 -6.02 12.35 9.29
CA PRO A 233 -7.00 11.29 9.51
C PRO A 233 -8.41 11.85 9.73
N VAL A 234 -9.41 11.24 9.07
CA VAL A 234 -10.81 11.71 9.05
C VAL A 234 -11.37 11.95 10.46
N TYR A 235 -11.04 11.09 11.43
CA TYR A 235 -11.51 11.26 12.81
C TYR A 235 -10.98 12.54 13.48
N GLN A 236 -9.75 12.96 13.15
CA GLN A 236 -9.17 14.21 13.67
C GLN A 236 -9.91 15.41 13.07
N ILE A 237 -10.20 15.36 11.77
CA ILE A 237 -10.96 16.39 11.07
C ILE A 237 -12.37 16.51 11.66
N ALA A 238 -13.07 15.38 11.83
CA ALA A 238 -14.41 15.35 12.43
C ALA A 238 -14.41 16.00 13.82
N LYS A 239 -13.44 15.64 14.67
CA LYS A 239 -13.26 16.25 15.99
C LYS A 239 -13.04 17.76 15.91
N CYS A 240 -12.15 18.23 15.03
CA CYS A 240 -11.88 19.66 14.85
C CYS A 240 -13.10 20.42 14.31
N GLY A 241 -13.95 19.78 13.51
CA GLY A 241 -15.21 20.32 13.02
C GLY A 241 -16.37 20.28 14.03
N GLY A 242 -16.14 19.79 15.25
CA GLY A 242 -17.16 19.65 16.29
C GLY A 242 -18.14 18.49 16.05
N LEU A 243 -17.75 17.51 15.22
CA LEU A 243 -18.56 16.34 14.90
C LEU A 243 -18.12 15.16 15.78
N ALA A 244 -19.11 14.40 16.26
CA ALA A 244 -18.84 13.12 16.92
C ALA A 244 -18.66 12.03 15.83
N PRO A 245 -17.55 11.26 15.85
CA PRO A 245 -17.42 10.13 14.94
C PRO A 245 -18.52 9.10 15.23
N PRO A 246 -19.10 8.44 14.21
CA PRO A 246 -20.18 7.48 14.38
C PRO A 246 -19.71 6.11 14.92
N PHE A 247 -18.51 6.05 15.50
CA PHE A 247 -17.89 4.82 15.98
C PHE A 247 -17.17 5.04 17.31
N GLU A 248 -17.07 3.98 18.09
CA GLU A 248 -16.31 3.98 19.33
C GLU A 248 -14.81 4.05 19.03
N GLN A 249 -14.12 5.01 19.64
CA GLN A 249 -12.67 5.14 19.46
C GLN A 249 -11.95 4.08 20.30
N LYS A 250 -11.44 3.05 19.63
CA LYS A 250 -10.52 2.07 20.24
C LYS A 250 -9.08 2.44 19.90
N SER A 251 -8.16 2.19 20.83
CA SER A 251 -6.74 2.32 20.52
C SER A 251 -6.37 1.29 19.44
N PRO A 252 -5.63 1.68 18.39
CA PRO A 252 -5.21 0.74 17.37
C PRO A 252 -4.35 -0.37 18.01
N ALA A 253 -4.68 -1.62 17.69
CA ALA A 253 -3.86 -2.75 18.10
C ALA A 253 -2.54 -2.70 17.33
N ARG A 254 -1.41 -2.75 18.04
CA ARG A 254 -0.10 -2.88 17.39
C ARG A 254 0.13 -4.34 17.04
N LEU A 255 0.06 -4.66 15.76
CA LEU A 255 0.48 -5.95 15.25
C LEU A 255 2.01 -5.97 15.13
N ILE A 256 2.63 -7.07 15.55
CA ILE A 256 4.07 -7.26 15.40
C ILE A 256 4.32 -7.83 14.00
N THR A 257 4.15 -6.97 13.00
CA THR A 257 4.56 -7.26 11.63
C THR A 257 5.66 -6.30 11.26
N SER A 258 6.79 -6.85 10.81
CA SER A 258 7.92 -6.06 10.36
C SER A 258 8.14 -6.28 8.87
N LEU A 259 8.25 -5.18 8.13
CA LEU A 259 8.69 -5.16 6.75
C LEU A 259 10.09 -4.57 6.75
N TYR A 260 11.05 -5.31 6.22
CA TYR A 260 12.45 -4.89 6.17
C TYR A 260 12.87 -4.68 4.72
N HIS A 261 13.60 -3.60 4.48
CA HIS A 261 14.29 -3.36 3.22
C HIS A 261 15.78 -3.34 3.49
N PHE A 262 16.50 -4.13 2.71
CA PHE A 262 17.95 -4.14 2.69
C PHE A 262 18.35 -3.51 1.36
N ILE A 263 19.03 -2.36 1.43
CA ILE A 263 19.58 -1.62 0.29
C ILE A 263 21.09 -1.80 0.33
#